data_AF-S2XV91-F1
#
_entry.id   AF-S2XV91-F1
#
_cell.length_a   1.000
_cell.length_b   1.000
_cell.length_c   1.000
_cell.angle_alpha   90.00
_cell.angle_beta   90.00
_cell.angle_gamma   90.00
#
_symmetry.space_group_name_H-M   'P 1'
#
loop_
_entity.id
_entity.type
_entity.pdbx_description
1 polymer ?
#
loop_
_entity_poly.entity_id
_entity_poly.type
_entity_poly.pdbx_seq_one_letter_code
_entity_poly.pdbx_strand_id
1 'polypeptide(L)' 'MGPSPVPVPAALIDHARKVAADHHTRTGTPIDTPTLRARLGVPAPMADAIAAQL' A
#
# COMPACT_ATOMS: atom_id res chain seq x y z
N MET A 1 -23.83 5.74 11.91
CA MET A 1 -23.01 4.58 11.51
C MET A 1 -21.78 5.09 10.81
N GLY A 2 -20.61 5.05 11.48
CA GLY A 2 -19.34 5.47 10.86
C GLY A 2 -18.81 4.40 9.91
N PRO A 3 -18.03 4.76 8.88
CA PRO A 3 -17.47 3.79 7.95
C PRO A 3 -16.61 2.78 8.73
N SER A 4 -16.94 1.50 8.65
CA SER A 4 -16.09 0.44 9.23
C SER A 4 -14.80 0.43 8.40
N PRO A 5 -13.64 0.77 8.99
CA PRO A 5 -12.39 0.68 8.27
C PRO A 5 -12.20 -0.77 7.85
N VAL A 6 -11.96 -1.00 6.56
CA VAL A 6 -11.55 -2.31 6.07
C VAL A 6 -10.36 -2.75 6.92
N PRO A 7 -10.45 -3.85 7.67
CA PRO A 7 -9.35 -4.28 8.53
C PRO A 7 -8.20 -4.73 7.62
N VAL A 8 -7.22 -3.84 7.44
CA VAL A 8 -6.00 -4.14 6.68
C VAL A 8 -5.06 -4.92 7.60
N PRO A 9 -4.67 -6.15 7.23
CA PRO A 9 -3.70 -6.92 8.00
C PRO A 9 -2.36 -6.19 8.12
N ALA A 10 -1.78 -6.17 9.32
CA ALA A 10 -0.47 -5.53 9.56
C ALA A 10 0.65 -6.11 8.67
N ALA A 11 0.59 -7.41 8.35
CA ALA A 11 1.54 -8.05 7.43
C ALA A 11 1.51 -7.46 6.01
N LEU A 12 0.33 -7.01 5.54
CA LEU A 12 0.23 -6.31 4.24
C LEU A 12 0.82 -4.90 4.31
N ILE A 13 0.65 -4.20 5.43
CA ILE A 13 1.25 -2.87 5.64
C ILE A 13 2.78 -2.98 5.67
N ASP A 14 3.33 -3.98 6.35
CA ASP A 14 4.78 -4.23 6.39
C ASP A 14 5.33 -4.52 4.98
N HIS A 15 4.66 -5.39 4.22
CA HIS A 15 5.02 -5.66 2.84
C HIS A 15 4.92 -4.40 1.97
N ALA A 16 3.87 -3.60 2.12
CA ALA A 16 3.70 -2.35 1.38
C ALA A 16 4.80 -1.34 1.69
N ARG A 17 5.19 -1.19 2.97
CA ARG A 17 6.34 -0.36 3.38
C ARG A 17 7.62 -0.81 2.71
N LYS A 18 7.88 -2.11 2.67
CA LYS A 18 9.05 -2.68 2.00
C LYS A 18 9.05 -2.37 0.50
N VAL A 19 7.90 -2.53 -0.15
CA VAL A 19 7.74 -2.24 -1.58
C VAL A 19 7.92 -0.75 -1.87
N ALA A 20 7.40 0.13 -1.01
CA ALA A 20 7.57 1.57 -1.12
C ALA A 20 9.04 1.99 -0.93
N ALA A 21 9.73 1.42 0.06
CA ALA A 21 11.14 1.65 0.29
C ALA A 21 12.00 1.16 -0.88
N ASP A 22 11.77 -0.07 -1.37
CA ASP A 22 12.44 -0.62 -2.56
C ASP A 22 12.25 0.28 -3.78
N HIS A 23 11.00 0.70 -4.04
CA HIS A 23 10.71 1.59 -5.16
C HIS A 23 11.48 2.90 -5.04
N HIS A 24 11.40 3.56 -3.89
CA HIS A 24 12.10 4.81 -3.63
C HIS A 24 13.62 4.66 -3.78
N THR A 25 14.22 3.56 -3.31
CA THR A 25 15.67 3.32 -3.50
C THR A 25 16.06 3.10 -4.96
N ARG A 26 15.15 2.55 -5.77
CA ARG A 26 15.41 2.21 -7.16
C ARG A 26 15.14 3.36 -8.13
N THR A 27 14.08 4.12 -7.90
CA THR A 27 13.59 5.18 -8.79
C THR A 27 13.87 6.58 -8.26
N GLY A 28 14.11 6.74 -6.96
CA GLY A 28 14.21 8.04 -6.31
C GLY A 28 12.86 8.74 -6.10
N THR A 29 11.74 8.06 -6.37
CA THR A 29 10.38 8.62 -6.22
C THR A 29 9.53 7.81 -5.25
N PRO A 30 8.54 8.42 -4.58
CA PRO A 30 7.54 7.66 -3.84
C PRO A 30 6.76 6.72 -4.77
N ILE A 31 6.28 5.60 -4.25
CA ILE A 31 5.48 4.65 -5.03
C ILE A 31 4.04 5.15 -5.16
N ASP A 32 3.50 5.12 -6.37
CA ASP A 32 2.10 5.47 -6.60
C ASP A 32 1.17 4.34 -6.18
N THR A 33 -0.04 4.66 -5.70
CA THR A 33 -1.06 3.67 -5.32
C THR A 33 -1.34 2.61 -6.41
N PRO A 34 -1.44 2.96 -7.71
CA PRO A 34 -1.61 1.97 -8.77
C PRO A 34 -0.42 0.99 -8.89
N THR A 35 0.80 1.49 -8.71
CA THR A 35 2.04 0.71 -8.76
C THR A 35 2.17 -0.20 -7.55
N LEU A 36 1.86 0.34 -6.36
CA LEU A 36 1.80 -0.42 -5.11
C LEU A 36 0.78 -1.57 -5.21
N ARG A 37 -0.42 -1.28 -5.73
CA ARG A 37 -1.46 -2.28 -5.99
C ARG A 37 -0.97 -3.41 -6.90
N ALA A 38 -0.34 -3.06 -8.02
CA ALA A 38 0.16 -4.03 -8.99
C ALA A 38 1.26 -4.93 -8.39
N ARG A 39 2.13 -4.36 -7.54
CA ARG A 39 3.18 -5.11 -6.85
C ARG A 39 2.66 -6.01 -5.72
N LEU A 40 1.65 -5.56 -4.98
CA LEU A 40 1.06 -6.34 -3.88
C LEU A 40 0.03 -7.37 -4.35
N GLY A 41 -0.52 -7.23 -5.55
CA GLY A 41 -1.58 -8.13 -6.07
C GLY A 41 -2.93 -7.98 -5.35
N VAL A 42 -3.18 -6.81 -4.75
CA VAL A 42 -4.38 -6.52 -3.95
C VAL A 42 -5.42 -5.73 -4.74
N PRO A 43 -6.71 -5.77 -4.36
CA PRO A 43 -7.75 -4.94 -4.98
C PRO A 43 -7.54 -3.44 -4.71
N ALA A 44 -8.05 -2.60 -5.60
CA ALA A 44 -7.93 -1.13 -5.52
C ALA A 44 -8.30 -0.53 -4.15
N PRO A 45 -9.45 -0.84 -3.53
CA PRO A 45 -9.79 -0.29 -2.21
C PRO A 45 -8.81 -0.71 -1.09
N MET A 46 -8.16 -1.86 -1.23
CA MET A 46 -7.17 -2.31 -0.24
C MET A 46 -5.84 -1.59 -0.41
N ALA A 47 -5.38 -1.37 -1.65
CA ALA A 47 -4.19 -0.57 -1.92
C ALA A 47 -4.37 0.89 -1.44
N ASP A 48 -5.55 1.46 -1.63
CA ASP A 48 -5.86 2.82 -1.17
C ASP A 48 -5.85 2.92 0.36
N ALA A 49 -6.47 1.95 1.05
CA ALA A 49 -6.45 1.85 2.50
C ALA A 49 -5.03 1.65 3.07
N ILE A 50 -4.16 0.91 2.36
CA ILE A 50 -2.75 0.77 2.73
C ILE A 50 -2.01 2.09 2.52
N ALA A 51 -2.18 2.73 1.36
CA ALA A 51 -1.53 3.99 1.03
C ALA A 51 -1.93 5.12 2.01
N ALA A 52 -3.18 5.13 2.48
CA ALA A 52 -3.63 6.06 3.52
C ALA A 52 -2.97 5.83 4.90
N GLN A 53 -2.31 4.69 5.13
CA GLN A 53 -1.62 4.33 6.37
C GLN A 53 -0.09 4.35 6.27
N LEU A 54 0.46 4.58 5.09
CA LEU A 54 1.91 4.72 4.84
C LEU A 54 2.37 6.15 5.15
#